data_AF-A0A7C9P8I6-F1
#
_entry.id   AF-A0A7C9P8I6-F1
#
_cell.length_a   1.000
_cell.length_b   1.000
_cell.length_c   1.000
_cell.angle_alpha   90.00
_cell.angle_beta   90.00
_cell.angle_gamma   90.00
#
_symmetry.space_group_name_H-M   'P 1'
#
loop_
_entity.id
_entity.type
_entity.pdbx_description
1 polymer ?
#
loop_
_entity_poly.entity_id
_entity_poly.type
_entity_poly.pdbx_seq_one_letter_code
_entity_poly.pdbx_strand_id
1 'polypeptide(L)'
;MDLSTLIAQYGLLAVFVGSLLEGETVLLLAGYAAHRGYLDFAAVVAVAMLGAVIGDQVWFMLGRRQGTRLIARRPWLDDKVQRAVALIEHHPKTTILAMRFAWGLRTALPIAVGMSHLSWHRFLLFNLLSALLWAPLVAGVGYAFGSLLSQHMAGLHRVEHWFMLAVVILALLLHFVARRHNRKP
;
A
#
# COMPACT_ATOMS: atom_id res chain seq x y z
N MET A 1 -5.31 22.85 19.68
CA MET A 1 -5.39 22.42 18.27
C MET A 1 -6.36 21.27 18.22
N ASP A 2 -7.42 21.40 17.42
CA ASP A 2 -8.46 20.36 17.34
C ASP A 2 -7.99 19.22 16.44
N LEU A 3 -8.40 18.00 16.76
CA LEU A 3 -8.03 16.79 16.02
C LEU A 3 -8.41 16.90 14.52
N SER A 4 -9.53 17.56 14.23
CA SER A 4 -9.99 17.85 12.86
C SER A 4 -8.99 18.70 12.08
N THR A 5 -8.46 19.77 12.70
CA THR A 5 -7.46 20.65 12.06
C THR A 5 -6.13 19.93 11.81
N LEU A 6 -5.72 19.04 12.71
CA LEU A 6 -4.49 18.27 12.54
C LEU A 6 -4.60 17.25 11.40
N ILE A 7 -5.74 16.57 11.29
CA ILE A 7 -6.01 15.62 10.19
C ILE A 7 -6.18 16.36 8.85
N ALA A 8 -6.86 17.50 8.83
CA ALA A 8 -6.99 18.28 7.59
C ALA A 8 -5.61 18.78 7.08
N GLN A 9 -4.71 19.15 7.99
CA GLN A 9 -3.42 19.72 7.64
C GLN A 9 -2.36 18.65 7.30
N TYR A 10 -2.30 17.55 8.06
CA TYR A 10 -1.26 16.51 7.90
C TYR A 10 -1.79 15.18 7.35
N GLY A 11 -3.10 14.99 7.23
CA GLY A 11 -3.70 13.72 6.83
C GLY A 11 -3.32 13.31 5.42
N LEU A 12 -3.34 14.23 4.44
CA LEU A 12 -2.89 13.92 3.07
C LEU A 12 -1.39 13.60 3.02
N LEU A 13 -0.57 14.27 3.83
CA LEU A 13 0.86 13.96 3.92
C LEU A 13 1.10 12.59 4.55
N ALA A 14 0.33 12.23 5.58
CA ALA A 14 0.34 10.90 6.17
C ALA A 14 -0.12 9.84 5.16
N VAL A 15 -1.11 10.13 4.31
CA VAL A 15 -1.53 9.24 3.21
C VAL A 15 -0.42 9.05 2.20
N PHE A 16 0.26 10.13 1.81
CA PHE A 16 1.39 10.08 0.87
C PHE A 16 2.53 9.22 1.42
N VAL A 17 2.99 9.52 2.64
CA VAL A 17 4.10 8.82 3.29
C VAL A 17 3.72 7.37 3.63
N GLY A 18 2.49 7.16 4.07
CA GLY A 18 1.94 5.82 4.32
C GLY A 18 1.93 4.99 3.05
N SER A 19 1.46 5.54 1.93
CA SER A 19 1.41 4.84 0.65
C SER A 19 2.79 4.37 0.16
N LEU A 20 3.85 5.13 0.47
CA LEU A 20 5.25 4.73 0.19
C LEU A 20 5.67 3.48 0.98
N LEU A 21 5.24 3.33 2.24
CA LEU A 21 5.71 2.29 3.16
C LEU A 21 4.74 1.09 3.27
N GLU A 22 3.48 1.37 3.60
CA GLU A 22 2.36 0.44 3.84
C GLU A 22 1.08 1.13 3.37
N GLY A 23 0.64 0.80 2.15
CA GLY A 23 -0.41 1.55 1.48
C GLY A 23 -1.81 1.15 1.90
N GLU A 24 -2.03 -0.12 2.20
CA GLU A 24 -3.37 -0.70 2.35
C GLU A 24 -4.04 -0.18 3.63
N THR A 25 -3.36 -0.31 4.77
CA THR A 25 -3.91 0.12 6.07
C THR A 25 -4.11 1.62 6.14
N VAL A 26 -3.12 2.40 5.68
CA VAL A 26 -3.22 3.87 5.69
C VAL A 26 -4.35 4.33 4.77
N LEU A 27 -4.49 3.71 3.60
CA LEU A 27 -5.55 4.08 2.66
C LEU A 27 -6.94 3.67 3.13
N LEU A 28 -7.08 2.54 3.83
CA LEU A 28 -8.33 2.16 4.50
C LEU A 28 -8.74 3.20 5.57
N LEU A 29 -7.80 3.62 6.41
CA LEU A 29 -8.06 4.64 7.44
C LEU A 29 -8.36 6.00 6.82
N ALA A 30 -7.67 6.36 5.73
CA ALA A 30 -7.92 7.60 5.01
C ALA A 30 -9.29 7.60 4.32
N GLY A 31 -9.72 6.46 3.78
CA GLY A 31 -11.07 6.27 3.25
C GLY A 31 -12.14 6.46 4.33
N TYR A 32 -11.92 5.90 5.52
CA TYR A 32 -12.78 6.13 6.68
C TYR A 32 -12.80 7.61 7.10
N ALA A 33 -11.63 8.25 7.17
CA ALA A 33 -11.51 9.66 7.52
C ALA A 33 -12.22 10.55 6.49
N ALA A 34 -12.18 10.18 5.21
CA ALA A 34 -12.92 10.86 4.17
C ALA A 34 -14.43 10.72 4.33
N HIS A 35 -14.92 9.54 4.74
CA HIS A 35 -16.33 9.35 5.07
C HIS A 35 -16.80 10.24 6.22
N ARG A 36 -15.94 10.47 7.23
CA ARG A 36 -16.23 11.37 8.35
C ARG A 36 -16.12 12.86 8.00
N GLY A 37 -15.78 13.19 6.75
CA GLY A 37 -15.61 14.57 6.28
C GLY A 37 -14.29 15.22 6.70
N TYR A 38 -13.32 14.46 7.23
CA TYR A 38 -12.01 14.99 7.60
C TYR A 38 -11.07 15.17 6.39
N LEU A 39 -11.27 14.37 5.34
CA LEU A 39 -10.47 14.40 4.11
C LEU A 39 -11.39 14.36 2.89
N ASP A 40 -10.95 14.96 1.79
CA ASP A 40 -11.62 14.77 0.51
C ASP A 40 -11.25 13.40 -0.08
N PHE A 41 -12.26 12.63 -0.52
CA PHE A 41 -12.05 11.27 -1.02
C PHE A 41 -11.23 11.24 -2.31
N ALA A 42 -11.48 12.19 -3.23
CA ALA A 42 -10.74 12.26 -4.49
C ALA A 42 -9.26 12.63 -4.24
N ALA A 43 -9.00 13.54 -3.30
CA ALA A 43 -7.65 13.89 -2.87
C ALA A 43 -6.93 12.70 -2.22
N VAL A 44 -7.61 11.92 -1.36
CA VAL A 44 -7.05 10.70 -0.77
C VAL A 44 -6.64 9.71 -1.85
N VAL A 45 -7.52 9.44 -2.83
CA VAL A 45 -7.20 8.51 -3.94
C VAL A 45 -6.01 9.03 -4.75
N ALA A 46 -6.03 10.30 -5.16
CA ALA A 46 -4.95 10.88 -5.98
C ALA A 46 -3.59 10.87 -5.26
N VAL A 47 -3.55 11.29 -4.00
CA VAL A 47 -2.31 11.33 -3.20
C VAL A 47 -1.80 9.92 -2.92
N ALA A 48 -2.69 8.98 -2.62
CA ALA A 48 -2.29 7.59 -2.41
C ALA A 48 -1.72 6.96 -3.68
N MET A 49 -2.34 7.21 -4.85
CA MET A 49 -1.81 6.79 -6.15
C MET A 49 -0.42 7.36 -6.41
N LEU A 50 -0.19 8.65 -6.13
CA LEU A 50 1.11 9.27 -6.32
C LEU A 50 2.18 8.65 -5.41
N GLY A 51 1.91 8.54 -4.11
CA GLY A 51 2.85 7.95 -3.16
C GLY A 51 3.18 6.50 -3.51
N ALA A 52 2.14 5.74 -3.87
CA ALA A 52 2.26 4.37 -4.38
C ALA A 52 3.20 4.25 -5.59
N VAL A 53 2.90 5.01 -6.66
CA VAL A 53 3.65 4.94 -7.91
C VAL A 53 5.09 5.35 -7.68
N ILE A 54 5.32 6.45 -6.94
CA ILE A 54 6.67 6.94 -6.63
C ILE A 54 7.46 5.89 -5.84
N GLY A 55 6.85 5.26 -4.82
CA GLY A 55 7.51 4.22 -4.03
C GLY A 55 7.95 3.04 -4.89
N ASP A 56 7.09 2.58 -5.78
CA ASP A 56 7.40 1.48 -6.69
C ASP A 56 8.47 1.86 -7.74
N GLN A 57 8.49 3.12 -8.19
CA GLN A 57 9.56 3.62 -9.07
C GLN A 57 10.93 3.61 -8.37
N VAL A 58 10.99 3.93 -7.07
CA VAL A 58 12.23 3.85 -6.29
C VAL A 58 12.73 2.41 -6.24
N TRP A 59 11.87 1.45 -5.91
CA TRP A 59 12.25 0.03 -5.87
C TRP A 59 12.65 -0.53 -7.23
N PHE A 60 11.93 -0.14 -8.28
CA PHE A 60 12.28 -0.48 -9.66
C PHE A 60 13.66 0.04 -10.06
N MET A 61 13.95 1.31 -9.75
CA MET A 61 15.24 1.91 -10.08
C MET A 61 16.39 1.29 -9.28
N LEU A 62 16.14 0.96 -8.00
CA LEU A 62 17.09 0.22 -7.16
C LEU A 62 17.38 -1.18 -7.73
N GLY A 63 16.33 -1.91 -8.15
CA GLY A 63 16.49 -3.20 -8.83
C GLY A 63 17.28 -3.07 -10.13
N ARG A 64 16.99 -2.06 -10.94
CA ARG A 64 17.67 -1.80 -12.22
C ARG A 64 19.15 -1.50 -12.08
N ARG A 65 19.53 -0.66 -11.11
CA ARG A 65 20.92 -0.21 -10.98
C ARG A 65 21.75 -1.12 -10.08
N GLN A 66 21.14 -1.71 -9.06
CA GLN A 66 21.86 -2.37 -7.96
C GLN A 66 21.20 -3.69 -7.52
N GLY A 67 20.30 -4.29 -8.30
CA GLY A 67 19.52 -5.48 -7.90
C GLY A 67 20.37 -6.62 -7.35
N THR A 68 21.42 -7.03 -8.07
CA THR A 68 22.33 -8.11 -7.63
C THR A 68 23.06 -7.75 -6.32
N ARG A 69 23.50 -6.50 -6.16
CA ARG A 69 24.15 -6.03 -4.91
C ARG A 69 23.17 -5.93 -3.75
N LEU A 70 21.92 -5.55 -4.03
CA LEU A 70 20.86 -5.44 -3.03
C LEU A 70 20.50 -6.82 -2.48
N ILE A 71 20.34 -7.81 -3.36
CA ILE A 71 20.06 -9.20 -3.00
C ILE A 71 21.23 -9.78 -2.21
N ALA A 72 22.47 -9.60 -2.66
CA ALA A 72 23.66 -10.05 -1.95
C ALA A 72 23.77 -9.48 -0.52
N ARG A 73 23.35 -8.22 -0.30
CA ARG A 73 23.32 -7.59 1.03
C ARG A 73 22.13 -8.01 1.88
N ARG A 74 21.06 -8.53 1.27
CA ARG A 74 19.79 -8.86 1.93
C ARG A 74 19.29 -10.22 1.41
N PRO A 75 19.89 -11.34 1.84
CA PRO A 75 19.56 -12.67 1.30
C PRO A 75 18.08 -13.05 1.42
N TRP A 76 17.37 -12.54 2.43
CA TRP A 76 15.92 -12.75 2.56
C TRP A 76 15.08 -12.19 1.40
N LEU A 77 15.63 -11.28 0.59
CA LEU A 77 15.00 -10.80 -0.65
C LEU A 77 15.17 -11.79 -1.80
N ASP A 78 16.17 -12.66 -1.77
CA ASP A 78 16.53 -13.53 -2.90
C ASP A 78 15.35 -14.44 -3.28
N ASP A 79 14.85 -15.24 -2.34
CA ASP A 79 13.69 -16.12 -2.56
C ASP A 79 12.46 -15.36 -3.10
N LYS A 80 12.24 -14.15 -2.60
CA LYS A 80 11.09 -13.32 -3.01
C LYS A 80 11.28 -12.76 -4.41
N VAL A 81 12.49 -12.32 -4.74
CA VAL A 81 12.82 -11.81 -6.07
C VAL A 81 12.79 -12.95 -7.08
N GLN A 82 13.30 -14.14 -6.76
CA GLN A 82 13.22 -15.31 -7.65
C GLN A 82 11.77 -15.71 -7.95
N ARG A 83 10.90 -15.76 -6.92
CA ARG A 83 9.46 -15.98 -7.13
C ARG A 83 8.81 -14.89 -8.00
N ALA A 84 9.19 -13.63 -7.78
CA ALA A 84 8.71 -12.52 -8.58
C ALA A 84 9.19 -12.60 -10.03
N VAL A 85 10.45 -13.00 -10.29
CA VAL A 85 11.00 -13.23 -11.63
C VAL A 85 10.21 -14.32 -12.34
N ALA A 86 9.98 -15.47 -11.71
CA ALA A 86 9.16 -16.55 -12.28
C ALA A 86 7.75 -16.08 -12.69
N LEU A 87 7.09 -15.27 -11.85
CA LEU A 87 5.77 -14.70 -12.17
C LEU A 87 5.83 -13.74 -13.38
N ILE A 88 6.88 -12.92 -13.46
CA ILE A 88 7.07 -11.97 -14.57
C ILE A 88 7.37 -12.70 -15.88
N GLU A 89 8.18 -13.77 -15.85
CA GLU A 89 8.54 -14.56 -17.03
C GLU A 89 7.32 -15.22 -17.66
N HIS A 90 6.46 -15.83 -16.83
CA HIS A 90 5.22 -16.41 -17.33
C HIS A 90 4.23 -15.33 -17.76
N HIS A 91 4.03 -14.28 -16.95
CA HIS A 91 2.86 -13.41 -17.01
C HIS A 91 3.23 -11.93 -16.76
N PRO A 92 4.00 -11.26 -17.65
CA PRO A 92 4.63 -9.99 -17.33
C PRO A 92 3.62 -8.84 -17.10
N LYS A 93 2.60 -8.73 -17.95
CA LYS A 93 1.62 -7.62 -17.87
C LYS A 93 0.68 -7.77 -16.67
N THR A 94 0.13 -8.98 -16.49
CA THR A 94 -0.81 -9.29 -15.41
C THR A 94 -0.12 -9.28 -14.05
N THR A 95 1.13 -9.75 -13.97
CA THR A 95 1.92 -9.68 -12.73
C THR A 95 2.15 -8.24 -12.28
N ILE A 96 2.49 -7.31 -13.19
CA ILE A 96 2.65 -5.89 -12.83
C ILE A 96 1.31 -5.27 -12.45
N LEU A 97 0.23 -5.60 -13.16
CA LEU A 97 -1.10 -5.07 -12.83
C LEU A 97 -1.58 -5.57 -11.46
N ALA A 98 -1.29 -6.83 -11.11
CA ALA A 98 -1.69 -7.48 -9.87
C ALA A 98 -0.68 -7.29 -8.72
N MET A 99 0.47 -6.64 -8.96
CA MET A 99 1.56 -6.61 -7.99
C MET A 99 1.17 -5.99 -6.64
N ARG A 100 0.22 -5.04 -6.66
CA ARG A 100 -0.29 -4.35 -5.48
C ARG A 100 -1.19 -5.22 -4.60
N PHE A 101 -1.66 -6.36 -5.12
CA PHE A 101 -2.45 -7.35 -4.39
C PHE A 101 -1.59 -8.52 -3.90
N ALA A 102 -0.29 -8.56 -4.26
CA ALA A 102 0.62 -9.64 -3.89
C ALA A 102 1.25 -9.37 -2.52
N TRP A 103 0.52 -9.76 -1.46
CA TRP A 103 0.97 -9.65 -0.07
C TRP A 103 2.32 -10.38 0.12
N GLY A 104 3.32 -9.68 0.63
CA GLY A 104 4.66 -10.22 0.89
C GLY A 104 5.66 -10.11 -0.27
N LEU A 105 5.21 -9.82 -1.50
CA LEU A 105 6.05 -9.56 -2.69
C LEU A 105 6.05 -8.08 -3.12
N ARG A 106 5.32 -7.21 -2.43
CA ARG A 106 5.23 -5.74 -2.64
C ARG A 106 6.57 -5.07 -3.01
N THR A 107 7.66 -5.41 -2.34
CA THR A 107 8.98 -4.82 -2.63
C THR A 107 9.77 -5.63 -3.66
N ALA A 108 9.61 -6.95 -3.65
CA ALA A 108 10.35 -7.85 -4.53
C ALA A 108 9.91 -7.76 -5.99
N LEU A 109 8.62 -7.53 -6.25
CA LEU A 109 8.07 -7.39 -7.60
C LEU A 109 8.65 -6.19 -8.35
N PRO A 110 8.59 -4.94 -7.84
CA PRO A 110 9.23 -3.81 -8.51
C PRO A 110 10.74 -4.00 -8.71
N ILE A 111 11.44 -4.60 -7.73
CA ILE A 111 12.87 -4.93 -7.85
C ILE A 111 13.11 -5.92 -8.99
N ALA A 112 12.37 -7.03 -9.04
CA ALA A 112 12.47 -8.06 -10.07
C ALA A 112 12.15 -7.50 -11.46
N VAL A 113 11.10 -6.68 -11.58
CA VAL A 113 10.77 -5.98 -12.83
C VAL A 113 11.90 -5.02 -13.22
N GLY A 114 12.50 -4.33 -12.25
CA GLY A 114 13.67 -3.46 -12.45
C GLY A 114 14.89 -4.21 -12.99
N MET A 115 15.14 -5.42 -12.50
CA MET A 115 16.22 -6.31 -12.96
C MET A 115 15.93 -6.96 -14.34
N SER A 116 14.68 -7.00 -14.76
CA SER A 116 14.29 -7.53 -16.08
C SER A 116 14.59 -6.55 -17.24
N HIS A 117 14.43 -7.04 -18.47
CA HIS A 117 14.54 -6.23 -19.70
C HIS A 117 13.37 -5.26 -19.94
N LEU A 118 12.39 -5.18 -19.04
CA LEU A 118 11.22 -4.32 -19.24
C LEU A 118 11.61 -2.83 -19.24
N SER A 119 11.15 -2.05 -20.21
CA SER A 119 11.44 -0.61 -20.23
C SER A 119 10.74 0.15 -19.10
N TRP A 120 11.38 1.22 -18.63
CA TRP A 120 10.84 2.07 -17.55
C TRP A 120 9.44 2.61 -17.88
N HIS A 121 9.22 3.08 -19.11
CA HIS A 121 7.92 3.59 -19.57
C HIS A 121 6.81 2.54 -19.49
N ARG A 122 7.10 1.28 -19.85
CA ARG A 122 6.12 0.19 -19.77
C ARG A 122 5.79 -0.12 -18.31
N PHE A 123 6.80 -0.18 -17.45
CA PHE A 123 6.59 -0.35 -16.01
C PHE A 123 5.72 0.77 -15.43
N LEU A 124 6.05 2.04 -15.74
CA LEU A 124 5.28 3.19 -15.27
C LEU A 124 3.82 3.12 -15.70
N LEU A 125 3.54 2.78 -16.96
CA LEU A 125 2.17 2.66 -17.47
C LEU A 125 1.37 1.58 -16.71
N PHE A 126 1.90 0.36 -16.60
CA PHE A 126 1.19 -0.72 -15.90
C PHE A 126 1.07 -0.45 -14.40
N ASN A 127 2.08 0.19 -13.79
CA ASN A 127 2.02 0.60 -12.40
C ASN A 127 0.96 1.68 -12.15
N LEU A 128 0.84 2.68 -13.04
CA LEU A 128 -0.22 3.68 -12.97
C LEU A 128 -1.61 3.05 -13.08
N LEU A 129 -1.81 2.12 -14.02
CA LEU A 129 -3.07 1.38 -14.16
C LEU A 129 -3.37 0.54 -12.90
N SER A 130 -2.37 -0.12 -12.34
CA SER A 130 -2.51 -0.87 -11.10
C SER A 130 -2.90 0.05 -9.93
N ALA A 131 -2.26 1.20 -9.80
CA ALA A 131 -2.57 2.19 -8.77
C ALA A 131 -3.98 2.78 -8.94
N LEU A 132 -4.40 3.04 -10.19
CA LEU A 132 -5.73 3.57 -10.52
C LEU A 132 -6.85 2.59 -10.15
N LEU A 133 -6.62 1.28 -10.23
CA LEU A 133 -7.57 0.27 -9.78
C LEU A 133 -7.52 0.11 -8.25
N TRP A 134 -6.32 -0.02 -7.70
CA TRP A 134 -6.09 -0.33 -6.29
C TRP A 134 -6.55 0.80 -5.35
N ALA A 135 -6.20 2.05 -5.65
CA ALA A 135 -6.45 3.15 -4.73
C ALA A 135 -7.94 3.42 -4.44
N PRO A 136 -8.82 3.57 -5.44
CA PRO A 136 -10.25 3.76 -5.18
C PRO A 136 -10.91 2.52 -4.56
N LEU A 137 -10.45 1.32 -4.89
CA LEU A 137 -10.95 0.09 -4.26
C LEU A 137 -10.66 0.08 -2.75
N VAL A 138 -9.41 0.26 -2.36
CA VAL A 138 -9.02 0.21 -0.95
C VAL A 138 -9.56 1.40 -0.16
N ALA A 139 -9.46 2.62 -0.70
CA ALA A 139 -10.06 3.79 -0.07
C ALA A 139 -11.58 3.65 0.04
N GLY A 140 -12.23 3.12 -1.00
CA GLY A 140 -13.67 2.88 -1.05
C GLY A 140 -14.14 1.87 0.01
N VAL A 141 -13.37 0.79 0.23
CA VAL A 141 -13.64 -0.16 1.33
C VAL A 141 -13.58 0.56 2.68
N GLY A 142 -12.56 1.41 2.91
CA GLY A 142 -12.46 2.21 4.13
C GLY A 142 -13.62 3.19 4.31
N TYR A 143 -14.06 3.82 3.21
CA TYR A 143 -15.18 4.75 3.19
C TYR A 143 -16.51 4.04 3.51
N ALA A 144 -16.77 2.90 2.85
CA ALA A 144 -17.95 2.07 3.10
C ALA A 144 -17.95 1.47 4.52
N PHE A 145 -16.78 1.14 5.06
CA PHE A 145 -16.65 0.73 6.44
C PHE A 145 -17.11 1.84 7.41
N GLY A 146 -16.75 3.09 7.12
CA GLY A 146 -17.22 4.25 7.87
C GLY A 146 -18.74 4.41 7.86
N SER A 147 -19.38 4.20 6.71
CA SER A 147 -20.83 4.31 6.58
C SER A 147 -21.55 3.22 7.37
N LEU A 148 -21.09 1.97 7.29
CA LEU A 148 -21.65 0.85 8.05
C LEU A 148 -21.55 1.06 9.57
N LEU A 149 -20.42 1.58 10.05
CA LEU A 149 -20.23 1.93 11.45
C LEU A 149 -21.22 3.01 11.89
N SER A 150 -21.34 4.09 11.10
CA SER A 150 -22.23 5.21 11.45
C SER A 150 -23.71 4.78 11.54
N GLN A 151 -24.14 3.84 10.70
CA GLN A 151 -25.52 3.35 10.65
C GLN A 151 -25.86 2.40 11.80
N HIS A 152 -24.91 1.56 12.23
CA HIS A 152 -25.16 0.53 13.27
C HIS A 152 -24.71 0.94 14.68
N MET A 153 -23.85 1.96 14.81
CA MET A 153 -23.26 2.42 16.07
C MET A 153 -23.61 3.88 16.39
N ALA A 154 -24.79 4.35 15.97
CA ALA A 154 -25.26 5.73 16.11
C ALA A 154 -25.37 6.26 17.56
N GLY A 155 -25.10 5.44 18.58
CA GLY A 155 -25.17 5.83 20.00
C GLY A 155 -23.82 5.94 20.75
N LEU A 156 -22.67 5.63 20.13
CA LEU A 156 -21.41 5.45 20.86
C LEU A 156 -20.20 6.15 20.20
N HIS A 157 -20.23 7.48 20.10
CA HIS A 157 -19.09 8.29 19.60
C HIS A 157 -17.77 8.06 20.37
N ARG A 158 -17.83 7.56 21.61
CA ARG A 158 -16.65 7.25 22.43
C ARG A 158 -16.01 5.89 22.09
N VAL A 159 -16.77 4.93 21.55
CA VAL A 159 -16.27 3.58 21.22
C VAL A 159 -15.61 3.56 19.84
N GLU A 160 -16.03 4.44 18.92
CA GLU A 160 -15.48 4.54 17.55
C GLU A 160 -13.95 4.78 17.52
N HIS A 161 -13.43 5.66 18.37
CA HIS A 161 -11.99 5.96 18.42
C HIS A 161 -11.16 4.78 18.95
N TRP A 162 -11.69 4.07 19.96
CA TRP A 162 -11.07 2.85 20.49
C TRP A 162 -11.13 1.70 19.50
N PHE A 163 -12.19 1.61 18.71
CA PHE A 163 -12.31 0.63 17.64
C PHE A 163 -11.28 0.90 16.52
N MET A 164 -11.08 2.16 16.14
CA MET A 164 -10.06 2.53 15.15
C MET A 164 -8.64 2.23 15.66
N LEU A 165 -8.35 2.55 16.91
CA LEU A 165 -7.10 2.14 17.58
C LEU A 165 -6.95 0.62 17.60
N ALA A 166 -8.02 -0.14 17.89
CA ALA A 166 -8.00 -1.59 17.88
C ALA A 166 -7.75 -2.18 16.48
N VAL A 167 -8.32 -1.59 15.42
CA VAL A 167 -8.07 -2.00 14.03
C VAL A 167 -6.64 -1.69 13.62
N VAL A 168 -6.11 -0.53 13.99
CA VAL A 168 -4.69 -0.18 13.75
C VAL A 168 -3.78 -1.17 14.46
N ILE A 169 -4.04 -1.46 15.74
CA ILE A 169 -3.27 -2.42 16.53
C ILE A 169 -3.39 -3.82 15.93
N LEU A 170 -4.58 -4.24 15.50
CA LEU A 170 -4.81 -5.54 14.89
C LEU A 170 -4.12 -5.66 13.53
N ALA A 171 -4.16 -4.64 12.70
CA ALA A 171 -3.44 -4.61 11.42
C ALA A 171 -1.92 -4.66 11.63
N LEU A 172 -1.40 -3.90 12.60
CA LEU A 172 0.01 -3.94 12.99
C LEU A 172 0.41 -5.31 13.56
N LEU A 173 -0.47 -5.94 14.36
CA LEU A 173 -0.27 -7.28 14.92
C LEU A 173 -0.29 -8.35 13.83
N LEU A 174 -1.27 -8.33 12.92
CA LEU A 174 -1.34 -9.26 11.79
C LEU A 174 -0.12 -9.11 10.89
N HIS A 175 0.31 -7.88 10.64
CA HIS A 175 1.56 -7.61 9.92
C HIS A 175 2.79 -8.16 10.65
N PHE A 176 2.88 -7.95 11.97
CA PHE A 176 4.00 -8.43 12.77
C PHE A 176 4.01 -9.96 12.89
N VAL A 177 2.85 -10.59 13.01
CA VAL A 177 2.66 -12.04 13.05
C VAL A 177 2.96 -12.66 11.68
N ALA A 178 2.50 -12.07 10.58
CA ALA A 178 2.83 -12.50 9.22
C ALA A 178 4.33 -12.34 8.93
N ARG A 179 4.98 -11.28 9.44
CA ARG A 179 6.45 -11.13 9.40
C ARG A 179 7.18 -12.14 10.27
N ARG A 180 6.63 -12.54 11.41
CA ARG A 180 7.19 -13.60 12.27
C ARG A 180 7.01 -15.00 11.68
N HIS A 181 5.90 -15.24 10.99
CA HIS A 181 5.62 -16.55 10.39
C HIS A 181 6.50 -16.79 9.15
N ASN A 182 6.77 -15.75 8.36
CA ASN A 182 7.78 -15.76 7.28
C ASN A 182 9.25 -15.72 7.78
N ARG A 183 9.48 -15.87 9.10
CA ARG A 183 10.81 -15.92 9.73
C ARG A 183 11.07 -17.22 10.49
N LYS A 184 10.24 -18.26 10.31
CA LYS A 184 10.62 -19.61 10.78
C LYS A 184 11.59 -20.23 9.76
N PRO A 185 12.71 -20.82 10.23
CA PRO A 185 13.79 -21.35 9.40
C PRO A 185 13.33 -22.53 8.54
#